data_AF-A0A967KXV2-F1
#
_entry.id   AF-A0A967KXV2-F1
#
_cell.length_a   1.000
_cell.length_b   1.000
_cell.length_c   1.000
_cell.angle_alpha   90.00
_cell.angle_beta   90.00
_cell.angle_gamma   90.00
#
_symmetry.space_group_name_H-M   'P 1'
#
loop_
_entity.id
_entity.type
_entity.pdbx_description
1 polymer ?
#
loop_
_entity_poly.entity_id
_entity_poly.type
_entity_poly.pdbx_seq_one_letter_code
_entity_poly.pdbx_strand_id
1 'polypeptide(L)'
;ANRLAEAGVDFLYAATLPALSEATGLATALAATGKPYMISFVLRAEGTLLDGTPLKDAIATIDTDVDPKPIAYMANCTHASIFKTAILHEINSSSTVRKRVAGLLANTAALKPEELDNSEELVE
;
A
#
# COMPACT_ATOMS: atom_id res chain seq x y z
N ALA A 1 8.83 9.39 -11.74
CA ALA A 1 9.75 9.44 -10.58
C ALA A 1 10.75 10.59 -10.69
N ASN A 2 11.69 10.58 -11.65
CA ASN A 2 12.77 11.59 -11.76
C ASN A 2 12.29 13.05 -11.76
N ARG A 3 11.24 13.39 -12.52
CA ARG A 3 10.70 14.77 -12.55
C ARG A 3 10.22 15.27 -11.19
N LEU A 4 9.60 14.39 -10.39
CA LEU A 4 9.17 14.75 -9.03
C LEU A 4 10.39 14.91 -8.11
N ALA A 5 11.37 14.01 -8.21
CA ALA A 5 12.60 14.09 -7.43
C ALA A 5 13.42 15.37 -7.73
N GLU A 6 13.53 15.72 -9.01
CA GLU A 6 14.19 16.94 -9.52
C GLU A 6 13.48 18.22 -9.05
N ALA A 7 12.16 18.16 -8.80
CA ALA A 7 11.38 19.29 -8.31
C ALA A 7 11.67 19.67 -6.84
N GLY A 8 12.55 18.92 -6.15
CA GLY A 8 12.98 19.26 -4.80
C GLY A 8 12.06 18.75 -3.68
N VAL A 9 11.20 17.76 -3.96
CA VAL A 9 10.36 17.13 -2.94
C VAL A 9 11.18 16.43 -1.85
N ASP A 10 10.61 16.35 -0.64
CA ASP A 10 11.22 15.70 0.51
C ASP A 10 11.25 14.16 0.36
N PHE A 11 10.15 13.58 -0.14
CA PHE A 11 10.00 12.15 -0.39
C PHE A 11 9.02 11.90 -1.53
N LEU A 12 8.97 10.65 -2.00
CA LEU A 12 8.01 10.17 -3.00
C LEU A 12 6.99 9.22 -2.36
N TYR A 13 5.74 9.31 -2.78
CA TYR A 13 4.66 8.47 -2.26
C TYR A 13 3.93 7.79 -3.42
N ALA A 14 4.10 6.48 -3.55
CA ALA A 14 3.30 5.67 -4.47
C ALA A 14 2.05 5.20 -3.74
N ALA A 15 0.89 5.69 -4.17
CA ALA A 15 -0.39 5.41 -3.54
C ALA A 15 -1.29 4.53 -4.41
N THR A 16 -2.25 3.86 -3.75
CA THR A 16 -3.32 3.10 -4.40
C THR A 16 -2.80 1.90 -5.20
N LEU A 17 -1.78 1.21 -4.69
CA LEU A 17 -1.22 0.06 -5.40
C LEU A 17 -2.06 -1.21 -5.17
N PRO A 18 -2.63 -1.82 -6.23
CA PRO A 18 -3.53 -2.95 -6.11
C PRO A 18 -2.80 -4.30 -6.08
N ALA A 19 -1.55 -4.34 -6.53
CA ALA A 19 -0.83 -5.58 -6.83
C ALA A 19 0.65 -5.52 -6.46
N LEU A 20 1.23 -6.68 -6.14
CA LEU A 20 2.65 -6.78 -5.77
C LEU A 20 3.57 -6.44 -6.96
N SER A 21 3.27 -6.95 -8.16
CA SER A 21 4.11 -6.72 -9.34
C SER A 21 4.25 -5.22 -9.67
N GLU A 22 3.14 -4.48 -9.61
CA GLU A 22 3.12 -3.03 -9.80
C GLU A 22 3.88 -2.31 -8.67
N ALA A 23 3.66 -2.73 -7.42
CA ALA A 23 4.34 -2.15 -6.27
C ALA A 23 5.86 -2.35 -6.30
N THR A 24 6.35 -3.52 -6.67
CA THR A 24 7.78 -3.80 -6.84
C THR A 24 8.39 -2.97 -7.97
N GLY A 25 7.67 -2.84 -9.10
CA GLY A 25 8.10 -2.00 -10.22
C GLY A 25 8.22 -0.52 -9.83
N LEU A 26 7.21 0.02 -9.14
CA LEU A 26 7.25 1.38 -8.62
C LEU A 26 8.32 1.55 -7.54
N ALA A 27 8.45 0.61 -6.60
CA ALA A 27 9.50 0.63 -5.58
C ALA A 27 10.88 0.77 -6.23
N THR A 28 11.16 -0.04 -7.25
CA THR A 28 12.42 -0.02 -8.00
C THR A 28 12.66 1.33 -8.67
N ALA A 29 11.63 1.88 -9.34
CA ALA A 29 11.73 3.17 -10.01
C ALA A 29 11.89 4.35 -9.04
N LEU A 30 11.28 4.29 -7.86
CA LEU A 30 11.42 5.31 -6.82
C LEU A 30 12.77 5.21 -6.11
N ALA A 31 13.22 4.01 -5.79
CA ALA A 31 14.54 3.73 -5.22
C ALA A 31 15.67 4.31 -6.08
N ALA A 32 15.57 4.14 -7.41
CA ALA A 32 16.54 4.69 -8.38
C ALA A 32 16.68 6.22 -8.35
N THR A 33 15.73 6.96 -7.76
CA THR A 33 15.84 8.42 -7.62
C THR A 33 16.73 8.86 -6.47
N GLY A 34 17.07 7.96 -5.54
CA GLY A 34 17.79 8.27 -4.30
C GLY A 34 16.98 9.09 -3.28
N LYS A 35 15.72 9.44 -3.57
CA LYS A 35 14.83 10.10 -2.61
C LYS A 35 14.22 9.06 -1.65
N PRO A 36 13.99 9.41 -0.38
CA PRO A 36 13.15 8.61 0.51
C PRO A 36 11.78 8.39 -0.14
N TYR A 37 11.19 7.22 0.07
CA TYR A 37 9.90 6.91 -0.52
C TYR A 37 9.07 5.94 0.30
N MET A 38 7.75 6.02 0.14
CA MET A 38 6.75 5.18 0.79
C MET A 38 5.83 4.54 -0.26
N ILE A 39 5.30 3.36 0.09
CA ILE A 39 4.35 2.61 -0.73
C ILE A 39 3.04 2.43 0.02
N SER A 40 1.92 2.68 -0.64
CA SER A 40 0.59 2.49 -0.08
C SER A 40 -0.22 1.49 -0.87
N PHE A 41 -0.73 0.49 -0.17
CA PHE A 41 -1.56 -0.56 -0.76
C PHE A 41 -3.05 -0.30 -0.58
N VAL A 42 -3.83 -0.83 -1.52
CA VAL A 42 -5.27 -1.07 -1.28
C VAL A 42 -5.41 -2.48 -0.71
N LEU A 43 -5.94 -2.57 0.50
CA LEU A 43 -6.04 -3.83 1.25
C LEU A 43 -7.46 -4.37 1.28
N ARG A 44 -7.57 -5.70 1.24
CA ARG A 44 -8.80 -6.44 1.54
C ARG A 44 -8.82 -6.93 2.99
N ALA A 45 -10.01 -7.22 3.51
CA ALA A 45 -10.19 -7.67 4.90
C ALA A 45 -9.47 -9.00 5.16
N GLU A 46 -9.27 -9.79 4.12
CA GLU A 46 -8.54 -11.07 4.10
C GLU A 46 -7.02 -10.90 4.31
N GLY A 47 -6.52 -9.68 4.56
CA GLY A 47 -5.10 -9.43 4.79
C GLY A 47 -4.25 -9.51 3.51
N THR A 48 -4.87 -9.29 2.36
CA THR A 48 -4.22 -9.32 1.05
C THR A 48 -4.30 -7.98 0.33
N LEU A 49 -3.47 -7.81 -0.69
CA LEU A 49 -3.66 -6.80 -1.73
C LEU A 49 -4.88 -7.15 -2.61
N LEU A 50 -5.24 -6.30 -3.57
CA LEU A 50 -6.37 -6.56 -4.47
C LEU A 50 -6.13 -7.74 -5.40
N ASP A 51 -4.87 -8.00 -5.78
CA ASP A 51 -4.44 -9.18 -6.56
C ASP A 51 -4.42 -10.50 -5.77
N GLY A 52 -4.75 -10.46 -4.46
CA GLY A 52 -4.77 -11.62 -3.58
C GLY A 52 -3.43 -11.93 -2.92
N THR A 53 -2.36 -11.18 -3.20
CA THR A 53 -1.07 -11.38 -2.53
C THR A 53 -1.18 -11.12 -1.02
N PRO A 54 -0.74 -12.03 -0.14
CA PRO A 54 -0.71 -11.78 1.30
C PRO A 54 0.14 -10.54 1.64
N LEU A 55 -0.37 -9.68 2.52
CA LEU A 55 0.29 -8.42 2.87
C LEU A 55 1.72 -8.64 3.44
N LYS A 56 1.90 -9.68 4.25
CA LYS A 56 3.21 -10.04 4.79
C LYS A 56 4.21 -10.41 3.69
N ASP A 57 3.74 -11.06 2.63
CA ASP A 57 4.59 -11.53 1.53
C ASP A 57 4.93 -10.33 0.63
N ALA A 58 3.95 -9.46 0.33
CA ALA A 58 4.19 -8.25 -0.44
C ALA A 58 5.25 -7.33 0.19
N ILE A 59 5.16 -7.08 1.51
CA ILE A 59 6.15 -6.27 2.23
C ILE A 59 7.52 -6.98 2.26
N ALA A 60 7.55 -8.29 2.51
CA ALA A 60 8.80 -9.05 2.58
C ALA A 60 9.53 -9.08 1.23
N THR A 61 8.80 -9.28 0.13
CA THR A 61 9.35 -9.27 -1.23
C THR A 61 9.94 -7.90 -1.55
N ILE A 62 9.21 -6.81 -1.37
CA ILE A 62 9.74 -5.46 -1.68
C ILE A 62 10.94 -5.11 -0.78
N ASP A 63 10.89 -5.43 0.52
CA ASP A 63 12.01 -5.17 1.44
C ASP A 63 13.27 -6.01 1.11
N THR A 64 13.12 -7.11 0.36
CA THR A 64 14.22 -8.00 -0.04
C THR A 64 14.77 -7.64 -1.42
N ASP A 65 13.88 -7.37 -2.38
CA ASP A 65 14.23 -7.26 -3.79
C ASP A 65 14.59 -5.83 -4.23
N VAL A 66 14.29 -4.83 -3.41
CA VAL A 66 14.47 -3.40 -3.77
C VAL A 66 15.42 -2.72 -2.79
N ASP A 67 16.46 -2.09 -3.32
CA ASP A 67 17.43 -1.29 -2.57
C ASP A 67 17.62 0.12 -3.20
N PRO A 68 17.52 1.21 -2.41
CA PRO A 68 17.03 1.24 -1.04
C PRO A 68 15.56 0.82 -0.94
N LYS A 69 15.20 0.09 0.12
CA LYS A 69 13.80 -0.28 0.42
C LYS A 69 12.94 0.92 0.83
N PRO A 70 11.60 0.83 0.77
CA PRO A 70 10.72 1.91 1.22
C PRO A 70 10.98 2.24 2.70
N ILE A 71 10.89 3.52 3.08
CA ILE A 71 11.07 3.91 4.48
C ILE A 71 9.93 3.36 5.35
N ALA A 72 8.73 3.29 4.79
CA ALA A 72 7.56 2.69 5.40
C ALA A 72 6.50 2.33 4.35
N TYR A 73 5.50 1.57 4.79
CA TYR A 73 4.31 1.26 4.02
C TYR A 73 3.09 1.98 4.60
N MET A 74 2.08 2.18 3.78
CA MET A 74 0.80 2.79 4.13
C MET A 74 -0.33 1.92 3.58
N ALA A 75 -1.55 2.20 4.00
CA ALA A 75 -2.74 1.78 3.27
C ALA A 75 -3.57 3.00 2.89
N ASN A 76 -4.26 2.94 1.75
CA ASN A 76 -5.21 3.97 1.34
C ASN A 76 -6.36 3.37 0.54
N CYS A 77 -7.38 4.19 0.27
CA CYS A 77 -8.57 3.76 -0.49
C CYS A 77 -9.26 2.53 0.11
N THR A 78 -9.23 2.42 1.43
CA THR A 78 -9.90 1.36 2.19
C THR A 78 -10.42 1.93 3.50
N HIS A 79 -11.49 1.37 4.05
CA HIS A 79 -12.06 1.83 5.31
C HIS A 79 -11.22 1.37 6.52
N ALA A 80 -11.28 2.11 7.62
CA ALA A 80 -10.52 1.81 8.83
C ALA A 80 -10.81 0.41 9.42
N SER A 81 -12.05 -0.09 9.30
CA SER A 81 -12.40 -1.45 9.73
C SER A 81 -11.72 -2.52 8.87
N ILE A 82 -11.68 -2.34 7.54
CA ILE A 82 -11.03 -3.25 6.60
C ILE A 82 -9.52 -3.26 6.86
N PHE A 83 -8.92 -2.06 6.99
CA PHE A 83 -7.51 -1.92 7.35
C PHE A 83 -7.17 -2.66 8.65
N LYS A 84 -7.96 -2.47 9.71
CA LYS A 84 -7.74 -3.14 11.00
C LYS A 84 -7.75 -4.66 10.85
N THR A 85 -8.73 -5.21 10.12
CA THR A 85 -8.79 -6.65 9.88
C THR A 85 -7.59 -7.14 9.07
N ALA A 86 -7.19 -6.40 8.03
CA ALA A 86 -6.07 -6.76 7.17
C ALA A 86 -4.73 -6.81 7.92
N ILE A 87 -4.40 -5.78 8.69
CA ILE A 87 -3.10 -5.71 9.41
C ILE A 87 -3.02 -6.68 10.60
N LEU A 88 -4.17 -7.08 11.14
CA LEU A 88 -4.27 -8.04 12.24
C LEU A 88 -4.55 -9.47 11.75
N HIS A 89 -4.67 -9.69 10.44
CA HIS A 89 -5.02 -10.99 9.88
C HIS A 89 -3.99 -12.06 10.32
N GLU A 90 -4.49 -13.17 10.85
CA GLU A 90 -3.66 -14.20 11.50
C GLU A 90 -2.67 -14.85 10.53
N ILE A 91 -3.14 -15.18 9.32
CA ILE A 91 -2.35 -15.90 8.31
C ILE A 91 -1.60 -14.94 7.38
N ASN A 92 -2.28 -13.94 6.81
CA ASN A 92 -1.76 -13.11 5.72
C ASN A 92 -1.03 -11.83 6.17
N SER A 93 -1.00 -11.53 7.47
CA SER A 93 -0.21 -10.44 8.06
C SER A 93 0.82 -10.97 9.06
N SER A 94 1.61 -10.08 9.67
CA SER A 94 2.62 -10.45 10.67
C SER A 94 2.96 -9.28 11.61
N SER A 95 3.74 -9.55 12.65
CA SER A 95 4.28 -8.50 13.53
C SER A 95 5.25 -7.57 12.79
N THR A 96 5.95 -8.08 11.77
CA THR A 96 6.81 -7.27 10.89
C THR A 96 5.99 -6.27 10.09
N VAL A 97 4.86 -6.70 9.50
CA VAL A 97 3.93 -5.81 8.80
C VAL A 97 3.55 -4.63 9.70
N ARG A 98 3.14 -4.89 10.94
CA ARG A 98 2.73 -3.85 11.90
C ARG A 98 3.84 -2.88 12.31
N LYS A 99 5.12 -3.27 12.17
CA LYS A 99 6.27 -2.38 12.38
C LYS A 99 6.61 -1.55 11.14
N ARG A 100 6.25 -2.04 9.94
CA ARG A 100 6.57 -1.44 8.65
C ARG A 100 5.46 -0.53 8.12
N VAL A 101 4.20 -0.79 8.48
CA VAL A 101 3.05 0.06 8.12
C VAL A 101 2.94 1.24 9.08
N ALA A 102 3.06 2.47 8.56
CA ALA A 102 3.09 3.70 9.35
C ALA A 102 1.73 4.41 9.47
N GLY A 103 0.75 4.08 8.62
CA GLY A 103 -0.52 4.78 8.64
C GLY A 103 -1.53 4.37 7.58
N LEU A 104 -2.66 5.05 7.61
CA LEU A 104 -3.84 4.82 6.79
C LEU A 104 -4.41 6.16 6.30
N LEU A 105 -4.70 6.27 5.01
CA LEU A 105 -5.56 7.30 4.42
C LEU A 105 -6.92 6.66 4.11
N ALA A 106 -7.82 6.70 5.09
CA ALA A 106 -9.06 5.92 5.07
C ALA A 106 -10.12 6.51 4.14
N ASN A 107 -10.94 5.63 3.54
CA ASN A 107 -12.22 6.02 2.96
C ASN A 107 -13.28 6.19 4.06
N THR A 108 -14.31 6.99 3.77
CA THR A 108 -15.50 7.16 4.62
C THR A 108 -16.35 5.88 4.62
N ALA A 109 -16.71 5.39 3.44
CA ALA A 109 -17.59 4.24 3.31
C ALA A 109 -16.86 2.91 3.57
N ALA A 110 -17.49 2.03 4.36
CA ALA A 110 -17.01 0.69 4.68
C ALA A 110 -17.27 -0.35 3.58
N LEU A 111 -17.14 0.05 2.32
CA LEU A 111 -17.42 -0.77 1.14
C LEU A 111 -16.13 -1.15 0.41
N LYS A 112 -16.18 -2.29 -0.28
CA LYS A 112 -15.10 -2.74 -1.16
C LYS A 112 -15.06 -1.90 -2.44
N PRO A 113 -13.90 -1.82 -3.12
CA PRO A 113 -13.80 -1.15 -4.42
C PRO A 113 -14.85 -1.66 -5.42
N GLU A 114 -15.13 -2.96 -5.42
CA GLU A 114 -16.10 -3.58 -6.33
C GLU A 114 -17.56 -3.19 -6.03
N GLU A 115 -17.87 -2.76 -4.80
CA GLU A 115 -19.20 -2.29 -4.41
C GLU A 115 -19.42 -0.80 -4.77
N LEU A 116 -18.32 -0.06 -4.94
CA LEU A 116 -18.33 1.36 -5.31
C LEU A 116 -18.23 1.57 -6.82
N ASP A 117 -17.68 0.60 -7.54
CA ASP A 117 -17.47 0.70 -8.98
C ASP A 117 -18.81 0.85 -9.71
N ASN A 118 -18.95 1.94 -10.46
CA ASN A 118 -20.18 2.34 -11.15
C ASN A 118 -21.40 2.55 -10.23
N SER A 119 -21.20 2.84 -8.94
CA SER A 119 -22.30 3.23 -8.05
C SER A 119 -22.95 4.53 -8.53
N GLU A 120 -24.27 4.52 -8.71
CA GLU A 120 -25.07 5.71 -9.03
C GLU A 120 -25.40 6.54 -7.77
N GLU A 121 -25.22 5.95 -6.59
CA GLU A 121 -25.51 6.54 -5.29
C GLU A 121 -24.21 6.97 -4.59
N LEU A 122 -24.24 8.12 -3.92
CA LEU A 122 -23.18 8.54 -3.01
C LEU A 122 -23.37 7.81 -1.67
N VAL A 123 -22.29 7.24 -1.17
CA VAL A 123 -22.26 6.51 0.09
C VAL A 123 -21.31 7.20 1.07
N GLU A 124 -21.76 7.28 2.32
CA GLU A 124 -20.98 7.80 3.45
C GLU A 124 -20.35 6.66 4.26
#